data_AF-A0A960MJD8-F1
#
_entry.id   AF-A0A960MJD8-F1
#
_cell.length_a   1.000
_cell.length_b   1.000
_cell.length_c   1.000
_cell.angle_alpha   90.00
_cell.angle_beta   90.00
_cell.angle_gamma   90.00
#
_symmetry.space_group_name_H-M   'P 1'
#
loop_
_entity.id
_entity.type
_entity.pdbx_description
1 polymer ?
#
loop_
_entity_poly.entity_id
_entity_poly.type
_entity_poly.pdbx_seq_one_letter_code
_entity_poly.pdbx_strand_id
1 'polypeptide(L)'
;MKPFFLPEDFQVYVNNNVVVNWPAPGFAAKTLPTFNHYTGPDGGYVAIYTRNADQAVYSVGNGIYVAGQVRVPGEYQGRIFVPQGYNLGDNITQDSELLSVCKQYLPELEGQMWVGGDTGGWFGIQR
;
A
#
# COMPACT_ATOMS: atom_id res chain seq x y z
N MET A 1 16.33 14.52 -1.42
CA MET A 1 15.70 13.51 -2.30
C MET A 1 14.27 13.32 -1.82
N LYS A 2 13.27 13.41 -2.70
CA LYS A 2 11.87 13.02 -2.40
C LYS A 2 11.74 11.53 -2.73
N PRO A 3 11.99 10.58 -1.82
CA PRO A 3 12.29 9.22 -2.26
C PRO A 3 11.03 8.41 -2.63
N PHE A 4 9.83 8.85 -2.23
CA PHE A 4 8.61 8.05 -2.37
C PHE A 4 7.44 8.86 -2.95
N PHE A 5 7.61 9.31 -4.18
CA PHE A 5 6.51 9.81 -5.01
C PHE A 5 6.41 8.91 -6.24
N LEU A 6 5.52 7.93 -6.16
CA LEU A 6 5.32 6.92 -7.19
C LEU A 6 4.33 7.42 -8.25
N PRO A 7 4.46 6.93 -9.50
CA PRO A 7 3.46 7.19 -10.52
C PRO A 7 2.15 6.47 -10.17
N GLU A 8 1.02 6.98 -10.66
CA GLU A 8 -0.31 6.42 -10.36
C GLU A 8 -0.52 5.02 -10.95
N ASP A 9 0.22 4.69 -12.00
CA ASP A 9 0.23 3.39 -12.71
C ASP A 9 1.40 2.47 -12.28
N PHE A 10 1.86 2.61 -11.03
CA PHE A 10 3.00 1.88 -10.49
C PHE A 10 2.92 0.36 -10.76
N GLN A 11 3.92 -0.15 -11.47
CA GLN A 11 4.00 -1.56 -11.81
C GLN A 11 4.61 -2.38 -10.67
N VAL A 12 3.91 -3.45 -10.31
CA VAL A 12 4.41 -4.52 -9.45
C VAL A 12 4.43 -5.82 -10.23
N TYR A 13 5.34 -6.70 -9.85
CA TYR A 13 5.50 -8.01 -10.47
C TYR A 13 5.23 -9.06 -9.41
N VAL A 14 4.35 -10.00 -9.72
CA VAL A 14 3.77 -10.93 -8.74
C VAL A 14 4.02 -12.37 -9.16
N ASN A 15 4.46 -13.20 -8.24
CA ASN A 15 4.54 -14.65 -8.39
C ASN A 15 4.08 -15.32 -7.09
N ASN A 16 2.96 -16.03 -7.14
CA ASN A 16 2.28 -16.56 -5.96
C ASN A 16 2.00 -15.45 -4.93
N ASN A 17 2.60 -15.53 -3.74
CA ASN A 17 2.47 -14.55 -2.67
C ASN A 17 3.71 -13.63 -2.55
N VAL A 18 4.60 -13.65 -3.55
CA VAL A 18 5.79 -12.81 -3.61
C VAL A 18 5.54 -11.66 -4.59
N VAL A 19 5.90 -10.45 -4.17
CA VAL A 19 5.78 -9.23 -4.97
C VAL A 19 7.11 -8.47 -4.99
N VAL A 20 7.47 -7.94 -6.15
CA VAL A 20 8.65 -7.09 -6.36
C VAL A 20 8.31 -5.89 -7.26
N ASN A 21 9.14 -4.85 -7.24
CA ASN A 21 8.95 -3.63 -8.05
C ASN A 21 9.81 -3.59 -9.34
N TRP A 22 10.31 -4.73 -9.80
CA TRP A 22 11.12 -4.84 -11.01
C TRP A 22 10.74 -6.09 -11.83
N PRO A 23 10.90 -6.10 -13.16
CA PRO A 23 10.56 -7.26 -13.98
C PRO A 23 11.43 -8.47 -13.66
N ALA A 24 10.81 -9.53 -13.11
CA ALA A 24 11.50 -10.75 -12.71
C ALA A 24 11.02 -11.97 -13.52
N PRO A 25 11.91 -12.89 -13.93
CA PRO A 25 11.51 -14.12 -14.61
C PRO A 25 10.48 -14.92 -13.81
N GLY A 26 9.37 -15.28 -14.47
CA GLY A 26 8.26 -16.02 -13.85
C GLY A 26 7.27 -15.17 -13.05
N PHE A 27 7.43 -13.85 -13.01
CA PHE A 27 6.48 -12.93 -12.36
C PHE A 27 5.56 -12.29 -13.40
N ALA A 28 4.28 -12.16 -13.06
CA ALA A 28 3.29 -11.46 -13.86
C ALA A 28 3.27 -9.97 -13.49
N ALA A 29 3.33 -9.09 -14.49
CA ALA A 29 3.17 -7.66 -14.31
C ALA A 29 1.72 -7.32 -13.93
N LYS A 30 1.56 -6.40 -12.98
CA LYS A 30 0.29 -5.87 -12.50
C LYS A 30 0.43 -4.38 -12.24
N THR A 31 -0.57 -3.61 -12.63
CA THR A 31 -0.69 -2.21 -12.24
C THR A 31 -1.28 -2.13 -10.83
N LEU A 32 -0.57 -1.52 -9.90
CA LEU A 32 -1.07 -1.25 -8.55
C LEU A 32 -1.68 0.15 -8.50
N PRO A 33 -3.01 0.30 -8.29
CA PRO A 33 -3.63 1.59 -8.09
C PRO A 33 -2.92 2.36 -6.99
N THR A 34 -2.34 3.51 -7.35
CA THR A 34 -1.50 4.32 -6.47
C THR A 34 -2.08 5.72 -6.39
N PHE A 35 -2.67 6.05 -5.24
CA PHE A 35 -3.38 7.31 -5.04
C PHE A 35 -2.48 8.30 -4.30
N ASN A 36 -2.06 9.38 -4.97
CA ASN A 36 -1.18 10.39 -4.38
C ASN A 36 -1.97 11.47 -3.63
N HIS A 37 -2.73 11.07 -2.59
CA HIS A 37 -3.57 11.97 -1.80
C HIS A 37 -2.77 13.12 -1.16
N TYR A 38 -1.60 12.81 -0.62
CA TYR A 38 -0.65 13.79 -0.09
C TYR A 38 0.50 14.04 -1.07
N THR A 39 0.85 15.31 -1.32
CA THR A 39 1.93 15.69 -2.26
C THR A 39 3.15 16.36 -1.60
N GLY A 40 3.10 16.56 -0.28
CA GLY A 40 4.21 17.12 0.48
C GLY A 40 5.44 16.21 0.56
N PRO A 41 6.59 16.75 0.99
CA PRO A 41 7.89 16.06 0.96
C PRO A 41 7.98 14.87 1.92
N ASP A 42 7.20 14.88 2.99
CA ASP A 42 7.14 13.96 4.13
C ASP A 42 5.95 13.00 3.99
N GLY A 43 5.97 12.19 2.93
CA GLY A 43 4.89 11.23 2.70
C GLY A 43 5.37 9.91 2.14
N GLY A 44 4.57 8.90 2.41
CA GLY A 44 4.76 7.52 1.98
C GLY A 44 3.41 6.81 1.93
N TYR A 45 3.45 5.49 1.79
CA TYR A 45 2.28 4.73 1.36
C TYR A 45 1.80 3.79 2.44
N VAL A 46 0.49 3.80 2.67
CA VAL A 46 -0.22 2.69 3.31
C VAL A 46 -0.85 1.82 2.21
N ALA A 47 -0.78 0.51 2.39
CA ALA A 47 -1.48 -0.44 1.53
C ALA A 47 -2.94 -0.54 1.94
N ILE A 48 -3.81 -0.75 0.95
CA ILE A 48 -5.24 -1.01 1.13
C ILE A 48 -5.44 -2.50 0.92
N TYR A 49 -5.82 -3.19 1.98
CA TYR A 49 -6.04 -4.62 1.97
C TYR A 49 -7.53 -4.96 1.92
N THR A 50 -7.85 -6.13 1.39
CA THR A 50 -9.21 -6.67 1.39
C THR A 50 -9.20 -8.20 1.47
N ARG A 51 -10.36 -8.77 1.80
CA ARG A 51 -10.68 -10.20 1.63
C ARG A 51 -11.34 -10.49 0.28
N ASN A 52 -11.75 -9.47 -0.47
CA ASN A 52 -12.40 -9.61 -1.77
C ASN A 52 -11.35 -9.77 -2.89
N ALA A 53 -11.19 -10.99 -3.39
CA ALA A 53 -10.23 -11.29 -4.45
C ALA A 53 -10.56 -10.61 -5.79
N ASP A 54 -11.84 -10.37 -6.09
CA ASP A 54 -12.30 -9.82 -7.38
C ASP A 54 -11.99 -8.33 -7.51
N GLN A 55 -11.75 -7.65 -6.39
CA GLN A 55 -11.41 -6.23 -6.32
C GLN A 55 -9.95 -6.00 -5.89
N ALA A 56 -9.10 -7.02 -6.05
CA ALA A 56 -7.71 -6.95 -5.66
C ALA A 56 -6.73 -7.13 -6.82
N VAL A 57 -5.51 -6.64 -6.62
CA VAL A 57 -4.42 -6.71 -7.59
C VAL A 57 -3.63 -8.01 -7.41
N TYR A 58 -3.30 -8.36 -6.16
CA TYR A 58 -2.54 -9.55 -5.82
C TYR A 58 -2.77 -10.05 -4.38
N SER A 59 -2.45 -11.32 -4.16
CA SER A 59 -2.49 -11.99 -2.85
C SER A 59 -1.18 -11.82 -2.10
N VAL A 60 -1.27 -11.60 -0.79
CA VAL A 60 -0.14 -11.75 0.15
C VAL A 60 -0.26 -13.04 0.99
N GLY A 61 -1.20 -13.92 0.63
CA GLY A 61 -1.47 -15.19 1.28
C GLY A 61 -2.61 -15.13 2.30
N ASN A 62 -3.03 -16.30 2.77
CA ASN A 62 -4.09 -16.46 3.79
C ASN A 62 -5.41 -15.77 3.46
N GLY A 63 -5.75 -15.62 2.17
CA GLY A 63 -6.95 -14.91 1.71
C GLY A 63 -6.92 -13.41 1.97
N ILE A 64 -5.72 -12.81 2.08
CA ILE A 64 -5.52 -11.36 2.17
C ILE A 64 -4.95 -10.88 0.84
N TYR A 65 -5.53 -9.79 0.35
CA TYR A 65 -5.16 -9.23 -0.94
C TYR A 65 -4.89 -7.74 -0.82
N VAL A 66 -4.05 -7.21 -1.70
CA VAL A 66 -3.79 -5.77 -1.85
C VAL A 66 -4.63 -5.26 -3.01
N ALA A 67 -5.47 -4.26 -2.74
CA ALA A 67 -6.31 -3.60 -3.74
C ALA A 67 -5.67 -2.32 -4.29
N GLY A 68 -4.80 -1.69 -3.51
CA GLY A 68 -4.16 -0.43 -3.90
C GLY A 68 -3.28 0.10 -2.78
N GLN A 69 -2.81 1.33 -2.97
CA GLN A 69 -2.07 2.07 -1.95
C GLN A 69 -2.40 3.56 -2.03
N VAL A 70 -2.31 4.25 -0.88
CA VAL A 70 -2.52 5.69 -0.82
C VAL A 70 -1.37 6.39 -0.11
N ARG A 71 -0.95 7.51 -0.68
CA ARG A 71 0.11 8.36 -0.13
C ARG A 71 -0.46 9.31 0.91
N VAL A 72 0.04 9.25 2.14
CA VAL A 72 -0.38 10.11 3.26
C VAL A 72 0.85 10.73 3.93
N PRO A 73 0.71 11.81 4.73
CA PRO A 73 1.84 12.37 5.47
C PRO A 73 2.38 11.39 6.51
N GLY A 74 3.69 11.42 6.75
CA GLY A 74 4.38 10.53 7.69
C GLY A 74 5.78 10.15 7.22
N GLU A 75 6.33 9.09 7.80
CA GLU A 75 7.69 8.64 7.51
C GLU A 75 7.84 7.12 7.56
N TYR A 76 8.83 6.59 6.86
CA TYR A 76 9.21 5.19 7.01
C TYR A 76 10.13 5.03 8.21
N GLN A 77 9.77 4.12 9.11
CA GLN A 77 10.63 3.62 10.19
C GLN A 77 11.02 2.18 9.84
N GLY A 78 12.23 2.02 9.29
CA GLY A 78 12.63 0.79 8.61
C GLY A 78 11.71 0.52 7.42
N ARG A 79 11.10 -0.68 7.35
CA ARG A 79 10.18 -1.06 6.28
C ARG A 79 8.73 -0.61 6.50
N ILE A 80 8.40 -0.12 7.69
CA ILE A 80 7.02 0.23 8.04
C ILE A 80 6.82 1.72 7.85
N PHE A 81 5.85 2.09 7.02
CA PHE A 81 5.38 3.46 6.94
C PHE A 81 4.52 3.77 8.16
N VAL A 82 4.88 4.82 8.89
CA VAL A 82 4.17 5.33 10.05
C VAL A 82 3.52 6.65 9.65
N PRO A 83 2.18 6.70 9.51
CA PRO A 83 1.48 7.94 9.18
C PRO A 83 1.68 8.99 10.29
N GLN A 84 1.56 10.26 9.92
CA GLN A 84 1.69 11.36 10.88
C GLN A 84 0.67 11.22 12.01
N GLY A 85 1.12 11.38 13.25
CA GLY A 85 0.27 11.24 14.45
C GLY A 85 0.23 9.85 15.06
N TYR A 86 0.87 8.86 14.43
CA TYR A 86 0.98 7.48 14.92
C TYR A 86 2.42 7.14 15.29
N ASN A 87 2.57 6.05 16.05
CA ASN A 87 3.86 5.46 16.40
C ASN A 87 4.03 4.09 15.74
N LEU A 88 5.28 3.64 15.58
CA LEU A 88 5.56 2.28 15.15
C LEU A 88 4.95 1.26 16.13
N GLY A 89 4.09 0.39 15.62
CA GLY A 89 3.37 -0.62 16.40
C GLY A 89 1.92 -0.25 16.71
N ASP A 90 1.49 0.98 16.45
CA ASP A 90 0.09 1.35 16.56
C ASP A 90 -0.77 0.58 15.55
N ASN A 91 -1.95 0.15 15.99
CA ASN A 91 -2.87 -0.57 15.13
C ASN A 91 -3.69 0.40 14.26
N ILE A 92 -3.22 0.63 13.04
CA ILE A 92 -3.92 1.48 12.06
C ILE A 92 -4.97 0.74 11.22
N THR A 93 -5.13 -0.58 11.41
CA THR A 93 -5.94 -1.46 10.54
C THR A 93 -7.35 -0.93 10.29
N GLN A 94 -8.00 -0.39 11.33
CA GLN A 94 -9.38 0.11 11.26
C GLN A 94 -9.47 1.60 11.59
N ASP A 95 -8.39 2.34 11.38
CA ASP A 95 -8.36 3.77 11.65
C ASP A 95 -9.35 4.53 10.75
N SER A 96 -10.22 5.34 11.35
CA SER A 96 -11.30 6.00 10.61
C SER A 96 -10.82 7.10 9.67
N GLU A 97 -9.72 7.79 9.99
CA GLU A 97 -9.19 8.87 9.15
C GLU A 97 -8.52 8.29 7.90
N LEU A 98 -7.65 7.29 8.08
CA LEU A 98 -7.00 6.62 6.95
C LEU A 98 -8.02 5.89 6.06
N LEU A 99 -9.01 5.22 6.65
CA LEU A 99 -10.08 4.59 5.89
C LEU A 99 -10.93 5.62 5.13
N SER A 100 -11.21 6.78 5.73
CA SER A 100 -11.94 7.86 5.05
C SER A 100 -11.22 8.31 3.77
N VAL A 101 -9.89 8.42 3.82
CA VAL A 101 -9.07 8.70 2.62
C VAL A 101 -9.20 7.57 1.60
N CYS A 102 -9.06 6.31 2.01
CA CYS A 102 -9.14 5.17 1.11
C CYS A 102 -10.51 5.05 0.41
N LYS A 103 -11.61 5.36 1.11
CA LYS A 103 -12.98 5.33 0.57
C LYS A 103 -13.20 6.31 -0.57
N GLN A 104 -12.43 7.41 -0.63
CA GLN A 104 -12.51 8.38 -1.73
C GLN A 104 -12.03 7.77 -3.05
N TYR A 105 -11.14 6.76 -2.99
CA TYR A 105 -10.50 6.17 -4.15
C TYR A 105 -11.01 4.77 -4.49
N LEU A 106 -11.43 3.99 -3.49
CA LEU A 106 -11.97 2.63 -3.65
C LEU A 106 -13.29 2.49 -2.87
N PRO A 107 -14.35 3.25 -3.22
CA PRO A 107 -15.63 3.22 -2.52
C PRO A 107 -16.31 1.84 -2.56
N GLU A 108 -16.05 1.05 -3.59
CA GLU A 108 -16.57 -0.32 -3.74
C GLU A 108 -16.10 -1.29 -2.64
N LEU A 109 -15.00 -0.95 -1.97
CA LEU A 109 -14.44 -1.73 -0.85
C LEU A 109 -14.90 -1.22 0.52
N GLU A 110 -15.83 -0.27 0.59
CA GLU A 110 -16.33 0.24 1.86
C GLU A 110 -16.88 -0.89 2.76
N GLY A 111 -16.42 -0.93 4.01
CA GLY A 111 -16.74 -1.99 4.98
C GLY A 111 -15.98 -3.31 4.77
N GLN A 112 -15.16 -3.42 3.72
CA GLN A 112 -14.42 -4.63 3.35
C GLN A 112 -12.91 -4.43 3.22
N MET A 113 -12.41 -3.25 3.60
CA MET A 113 -11.00 -2.90 3.55
C MET A 113 -10.40 -2.53 4.90
N TRP A 114 -9.09 -2.65 4.96
CA TRP A 114 -8.26 -2.17 6.06
C TRP A 114 -6.95 -1.64 5.51
N VAL A 115 -6.22 -0.87 6.32
CA VAL A 115 -4.93 -0.29 5.91
C VAL A 115 -3.78 -0.92 6.69
N GLY A 116 -2.57 -0.83 6.13
CA GLY A 116 -1.35 -1.16 6.85
C GLY A 116 -0.12 -0.52 6.26
N GLY A 117 0.87 -0.24 7.12
CA GLY A 117 2.10 0.46 6.77
C GLY A 117 3.22 -0.44 6.26
N ASP A 118 3.02 -1.75 6.19
CA ASP A 118 4.07 -2.70 5.78
C ASP A 118 4.27 -2.71 4.26
N THR A 119 4.80 -1.59 3.76
CA THR A 119 4.93 -1.30 2.33
C THR A 119 6.39 -1.11 1.92
N GLY A 120 7.31 -0.87 2.85
CA GLY A 120 8.74 -0.71 2.55
C GLY A 120 9.39 -1.93 1.92
N GLY A 121 8.85 -3.13 2.18
CA GLY A 121 9.38 -4.40 1.67
C GLY A 121 9.43 -4.47 0.13
N TRP A 122 8.38 -4.02 -0.57
CA TRP A 122 8.36 -4.03 -2.05
C TRP A 122 9.04 -2.81 -2.68
N PHE A 123 9.27 -1.74 -1.91
CA PHE A 123 10.06 -0.58 -2.37
C PHE A 123 11.58 -0.82 -2.32
N GLY A 124 12.01 -1.99 -1.84
CA GLY A 124 13.44 -2.24 -1.61
C GLY A 124 14.01 -1.39 -0.47
N ILE A 125 13.15 -0.84 0.41
CA ILE A 125 13.56 -0.20 1.66
C ILE A 125 13.94 -1.33 2.63
N GLN A 126 15.10 -1.90 2.38
CA GLN A 126 15.72 -2.89 3.25
C GLN A 126 16.89 -2.20 3.96
N ARG A 127 16.58 -1.52 5.06
CA ARG A 127 17.45 -1.28 6.21
C ARG A 127 16.72 -0.47 7.26
#